data_AF-A0AAP3A7A6-F1
#
_entry.id   AF-A0AAP3A7A6-F1
#
_cell.length_a   1.000
_cell.length_b   1.000
_cell.length_c   1.000
_cell.angle_alpha   90.00
_cell.angle_beta   90.00
_cell.angle_gamma   90.00
#
_symmetry.space_group_name_H-M   'P 1'
#
loop_
_entity.id
_entity.type
_entity.pdbx_description
1 polymer ?
#
loop_
_entity_poly.entity_id
_entity_poly.type
_entity_poly.pdbx_seq_one_letter_code
_entity_poly.pdbx_strand_id
1 'polypeptide(L)' 'MKYFFNTRLGETRYQLADGSLLCKDVPIGRTGKQLYGAADLPNLKPDKLGEI' A
#
# COMPACT_ATOMS: atom_id res chain seq x y z
N MET A 1 -2.35 12.30 -9.02
CA MET A 1 -1.46 11.79 -10.08
C MET A 1 -2.29 11.32 -11.25
N LYS A 2 -1.94 11.68 -12.49
CA LYS A 2 -2.63 11.25 -13.71
C LYS A 2 -1.87 10.04 -14.26
N TYR A 3 -2.47 8.86 -14.21
CA TYR A 3 -1.83 7.64 -14.72
C TYR A 3 -2.00 7.57 -16.23
N PHE A 4 -0.89 7.49 -16.97
CA PHE A 4 -0.91 7.21 -18.40
C PHE A 4 -0.96 5.69 -18.56
N PHE A 5 -2.15 5.14 -18.79
CA PHE A 5 -2.37 3.72 -19.05
C PHE A 5 -2.92 3.55 -20.46
N ASN A 6 -2.59 2.43 -21.10
CA ASN A 6 -3.08 2.12 -22.43
C ASN A 6 -4.50 1.55 -22.37
N THR A 7 -4.74 0.65 -21.41
CA THR A 7 -6.00 -0.08 -21.31
C THR A 7 -6.46 -0.15 -19.87
N ARG A 8 -7.74 0.19 -19.62
CA ARG A 8 -8.39 -0.05 -18.33
C ARG A 8 -8.96 -1.47 -18.32
N LEU A 9 -8.43 -2.32 -17.45
CA LEU A 9 -8.84 -3.73 -17.33
C LEU A 9 -9.98 -3.91 -16.31
N GLY A 10 -10.25 -2.90 -15.49
CA GLY A 10 -11.37 -2.89 -14.55
C GLY A 10 -11.42 -1.61 -13.74
N GLU A 11 -12.18 -1.62 -12.64
CA GLU A 11 -12.32 -0.42 -11.80
C GLU A 11 -11.00 0.05 -11.22
N THR A 12 -10.16 -0.90 -10.77
CA THR A 12 -8.88 -0.69 -10.06
C THR A 12 -7.64 -1.20 -10.81
N ARG A 13 -7.79 -1.75 -12.02
CA ARG A 13 -6.69 -2.41 -12.76
C ARG A 13 -6.44 -1.74 -14.10
N TYR A 14 -5.17 -1.44 -14.37
CA TYR A 14 -4.73 -0.71 -15.56
C TYR A 14 -3.48 -1.34 -16.17
N GLN A 15 -3.43 -1.45 -17.49
CA GLN A 15 -2.25 -1.91 -18.21
C GLN A 15 -1.41 -0.70 -18.66
N LEU A 16 -0.14 -0.69 -18.28
CA LEU A 16 0.80 0.36 -18.63
C LEU A 16 1.45 0.10 -20.00
N ALA A 17 2.13 1.12 -20.54
CA ALA A 17 2.72 1.06 -21.89
C ALA A 17 3.88 0.07 -22.02
N ASP A 18 4.54 -0.25 -20.91
CA ASP A 18 5.58 -1.27 -20.81
C ASP A 18 5.01 -2.69 -20.67
N GLY A 19 3.68 -2.84 -20.68
CA GLY A 19 2.99 -4.12 -20.49
C GLY A 19 2.79 -4.52 -19.03
N SER A 20 3.26 -3.73 -18.06
CA SER A 20 3.08 -4.01 -16.64
C SER A 20 1.63 -3.74 -16.17
N LEU A 21 1.24 -4.38 -15.06
CA LEU A 21 -0.08 -4.26 -14.45
C LEU A 21 -0.02 -3.31 -13.25
N LEU A 22 -0.79 -2.24 -13.31
CA LEU A 22 -1.02 -1.33 -12.18
C LEU A 22 -2.33 -1.67 -11.48
N CYS A 23 -2.25 -1.95 -10.19
CA CYS A 23 -3.37 -2.14 -9.29
C CYS A 23 -3.53 -0.90 -8.39
N LYS A 24 -4.49 -0.03 -8.69
CA LYS A 24 -4.78 1.19 -7.94
C LYS A 24 -5.75 0.90 -6.79
N ASP A 25 -5.52 1.50 -5.63
CA ASP A 25 -6.39 1.37 -4.44
C ASP A 25 -6.59 -0.08 -3.97
N VAL A 26 -5.68 -0.98 -4.37
CA VAL A 26 -5.63 -2.35 -3.85
C VAL A 26 -4.78 -2.32 -2.58
N PRO A 27 -5.32 -2.74 -1.43
CA PRO A 27 -4.49 -2.85 -0.23
C PRO A 27 -3.35 -3.80 -0.55
N ILE A 28 -2.12 -3.35 -0.34
CA ILE A 28 -0.98 -4.25 -0.34
C ILE A 28 -1.18 -5.13 0.89
N GLY A 29 -1.70 -6.34 0.67
CA GLY A 29 -1.79 -7.36 1.69
C GLY A 29 -0.38 -7.70 2.13
N ARG A 30 0.15 -6.98 3.12
CA ARG A 30 1.35 -7.38 3.82
C ARG A 30 0.99 -8.63 4.61
N THR A 31 1.47 -9.78 4.16
CA THR A 31 1.54 -10.99 4.97
C THR A 31 2.64 -10.80 6.02
N GLY A 32 2.33 -10.00 7.05
CA GLY A 32 3.23 -9.67 8.16
C GLY A 32 2.63 -8.61 9.09
N LYS A 33 3.02 -8.63 10.37
CA LYS A 33 2.68 -7.56 11.31
C LYS A 33 3.52 -6.34 10.93
N GLN A 34 2.88 -5.25 10.50
CA GLN A 34 3.58 -4.00 10.24
C GLN A 34 3.91 -3.36 11.57
N LEU A 35 5.12 -3.64 12.06
CA LEU A 35 5.64 -3.04 13.28
C LEU A 35 6.01 -1.59 12.98
N TYR A 36 5.43 -0.68 13.76
CA TYR A 36 5.82 0.72 13.75
C TYR A 36 6.61 1.01 15.02
N GLY A 37 7.64 1.85 14.91
CA GLY A 37 8.29 2.38 16.10
C GLY A 37 7.34 3.32 16.83
N ALA A 38 7.46 3.43 18.15
CA ALA A 38 6.68 4.38 18.94
C ALA A 38 6.82 5.86 18.46
N ALA A 39 7.93 6.18 17.79
CA ALA A 39 8.15 7.49 17.18
C ALA A 39 7.29 7.74 15.91
N ASP A 40 6.89 6.68 15.20
CA ASP A 40 6.15 6.78 13.95
C ASP A 40 4.64 6.99 14.18
N LEU A 41 4.14 6.63 15.38
CA LEU A 41 2.73 6.71 15.77
C LEU A 41 2.58 7.33 17.17
N PRO A 42 2.70 8.67 17.30
CA PRO A 42 2.71 9.35 18.59
C PRO A 42 1.40 9.22 19.38
N ASN A 43 0.31 8.81 18.73
CA ASN A 43 -1.01 8.69 19.35
C ASN A 43 -1.36 7.27 19.83
N LEU A 44 -0.50 6.26 19.57
CA LEU A 44 -0.71 4.90 20.06
C LEU A 44 0.20 4.61 21.24
N LYS A 45 -0.35 3.94 22.26
CA LYS A 45 0.43 3.44 23.39
C LYS A 45 1.17 2.17 22.95
N PRO A 46 2.52 2.15 22.98
CA PRO A 46 3.28 0.95 22.67
C PRO A 46 3.05 -0.12 23.72
N ASP A 47 3.29 -1.38 23.33
CA ASP A 47 3.27 -2.51 24.23
C ASP A 47 4.50 -2.53 25.17
N LYS A 48 4.60 -3.56 26.03
CA LYS A 48 5.67 -3.68 27.03
C LYS A 48 7.08 -3.74 26.42
N LEU A 49 7.20 -4.04 25.12
CA LEU A 49 8.46 -4.12 24.39
C LEU A 49 8.74 -2.86 23.56
N GLY A 50 7.84 -1.87 23.59
CA GLY A 50 7.99 -0.63 22.82
C GLY A 50 7.46 -0.75 21.38
N GLU A 51 6.79 -1.85 21.05
CA GLU A 51 6.25 -2.12 19.72
C GLU A 51 4.78 -1.70 19.62
N ILE A 52 4.35 -1.29 18.43
CA ILE A 52 2.94 -1.01 18.07
C ILE A 52 2.54 -1.94 16.91
#